data_AF-A0A1F3GEN4-F1
#
_entry.id   AF-A0A1F3GEN4-F1
#
_cell.length_a   1.000
_cell.length_b   1.000
_cell.length_c   1.000
_cell.angle_alpha   90.00
_cell.angle_beta   90.00
_cell.angle_gamma   90.00
#
_symmetry.space_group_name_H-M   'P 1'
#
loop_
_entity.id
_entity.type
_entity.pdbx_description
1 polymer ?
#
loop_
_entity_poly.entity_id
_entity_poly.type
_entity_poly.pdbx_seq_one_letter_code
_entity_poly.pdbx_strand_id
1 'polypeptide(L)'
;METLNDMIKNNRDMFENNQLPEGHKDRFLKKVARKKFAAKREFVFKVAAAVLIFAAVSVPWIFKGTQPGSFLATLERESSALYIMAQELDPLNRAMVINTLDQLTSEAVPFSEQLPDNLDRKTAIKMSKEYYGPKIDGVGRLRGYVSELLEN
;
A
#
# COMPACT_ATOMS: atom_id res chain seq x y z
N MET A 1 -61.55 15.83 -34.60
CA MET A 1 -60.36 16.69 -34.49
C MET A 1 -59.18 15.84 -34.91
N GLU A 2 -58.37 16.27 -35.87
CA GLU A 2 -57.12 15.57 -36.18
C GLU A 2 -56.23 15.59 -34.95
N THR A 3 -55.68 14.44 -34.58
CA THR A 3 -54.81 14.36 -33.40
C THR A 3 -53.41 14.86 -33.74
N LEU A 4 -52.69 15.39 -32.74
CA LEU A 4 -51.31 15.89 -32.91
C LEU A 4 -50.40 14.85 -33.59
N ASN A 5 -50.66 13.56 -33.33
CA ASN A 5 -49.96 12.44 -33.95
C ASN A 5 -50.20 12.34 -35.46
N ASP A 6 -51.43 12.62 -35.92
CA ASP A 6 -51.76 12.61 -37.35
C ASP A 6 -51.08 13.78 -38.07
N MET A 7 -51.04 14.96 -37.41
CA MET A 7 -50.33 16.13 -37.93
C MET A 7 -48.81 15.90 -38.04
N ILE A 8 -48.20 15.22 -37.06
CA ILE A 8 -46.76 14.89 -37.11
C ILE A 8 -46.46 13.86 -38.21
N LYS A 9 -47.34 12.86 -38.38
CA LYS A 9 -47.16 11.84 -39.44
C LYS A 9 -47.34 12.42 -40.84
N ASN A 10 -48.31 13.30 -41.03
CA ASN A 10 -48.63 13.89 -42.33
C ASN A 10 -47.65 14.98 -42.78
N ASN A 11 -46.83 15.52 -41.88
CA ASN A 11 -45.81 16.56 -42.16
C ASN A 11 -44.39 16.09 -41.79
N ARG A 12 -44.15 14.78 -41.77
CA ARG A 12 -42.88 14.17 -41.33
C ARG A 12 -41.68 14.65 -42.15
N ASP A 13 -41.90 14.90 -43.42
CA ASP A 13 -40.96 15.47 -44.38
C ASP A 13 -40.44 16.86 -43.98
N MET A 14 -41.24 17.67 -43.27
CA MET A 14 -40.80 18.97 -42.74
C MET A 14 -39.75 18.85 -41.62
N PHE A 15 -39.69 17.70 -40.94
CA PHE A 15 -38.76 17.47 -39.83
C PHE A 15 -37.47 16.79 -40.27
N GLU A 16 -37.55 15.89 -41.25
CA GLU A 16 -36.44 15.01 -41.64
C GLU A 16 -35.57 15.59 -42.77
N ASN A 17 -36.09 16.52 -43.60
CA ASN A 17 -35.38 17.03 -44.78
C ASN A 17 -34.60 18.32 -44.55
N ASN A 18 -34.57 18.85 -43.34
CA ASN A 18 -33.74 20.01 -43.04
C ASN A 18 -32.27 19.61 -43.07
N GLN A 19 -31.47 20.27 -43.90
CA GLN A 19 -30.02 20.09 -43.88
C GLN A 19 -29.50 20.40 -42.47
N LEU A 20 -28.80 19.42 -41.88
CA LEU A 20 -28.18 19.60 -40.58
C LEU A 20 -27.25 20.82 -40.64
N PRO A 21 -27.27 21.72 -39.64
CA PRO A 21 -26.42 22.89 -39.64
C PRO A 21 -24.95 22.49 -39.82
N GLU A 22 -24.23 23.23 -40.65
CA GLU A 22 -22.83 22.94 -40.95
C GLU A 22 -22.00 22.74 -39.67
N GLY A 23 -21.09 21.77 -39.70
CA GLY A 23 -20.26 21.41 -38.55
C GLY A 23 -20.98 20.66 -37.42
N HIS A 24 -22.24 20.24 -37.57
CA HIS A 24 -22.95 19.44 -36.56
C HIS A 24 -22.20 18.15 -36.19
N LYS A 25 -21.69 17.43 -37.20
CA LYS A 25 -20.89 16.21 -37.01
C LYS A 25 -19.64 16.47 -36.18
N ASP A 26 -18.91 17.53 -36.48
CA ASP A 26 -17.69 17.89 -35.75
C ASP A 26 -17.98 18.31 -34.31
N ARG A 27 -19.05 19.09 -34.08
CA ARG A 27 -19.51 19.44 -32.74
C ARG A 27 -19.88 18.19 -31.92
N PHE A 28 -20.57 17.24 -32.55
CA PHE A 28 -20.94 15.97 -31.92
C PHE A 28 -19.70 15.13 -31.58
N LEU A 29 -18.80 14.91 -32.53
CA LEU A 29 -17.56 14.14 -32.32
C LEU A 29 -16.68 14.78 -31.24
N LYS A 30 -16.58 16.12 -31.22
CA LYS A 30 -15.83 16.86 -30.17
C LYS A 30 -16.47 16.69 -28.79
N LYS A 31 -17.80 16.63 -28.69
CA LYS A 31 -18.52 16.37 -27.43
C LYS A 31 -18.29 14.94 -26.93
N VAL A 32 -18.32 13.95 -27.83
CA VAL A 32 -18.05 12.53 -27.51
C VAL A 32 -16.59 12.34 -27.09
N ALA A 33 -15.64 12.94 -27.81
CA ALA A 33 -14.22 12.87 -27.48
C ALA A 33 -13.94 13.49 -26.10
N ARG A 34 -14.51 14.66 -25.79
CA ARG A 34 -14.36 15.30 -24.46
C ARG A 34 -14.80 14.39 -23.31
N LYS A 35 -15.89 13.62 -23.47
CA LYS A 35 -16.32 12.64 -22.46
C LYS A 35 -15.30 11.51 -22.25
N LYS A 36 -14.71 10.99 -23.34
CA LYS A 36 -13.66 9.96 -23.26
C LYS A 36 -12.37 10.47 -22.60
N PHE A 37 -11.95 11.70 -22.92
CA PHE A 37 -10.76 12.31 -22.29
C PHE A 37 -10.99 12.65 -20.82
N ALA A 38 -12.18 13.13 -20.45
CA ALA A 38 -12.53 13.39 -19.05
C ALA A 38 -12.50 12.10 -18.21
N ALA A 39 -13.06 10.99 -18.74
CA ALA A 39 -13.03 9.69 -18.08
C ALA A 39 -11.61 9.14 -17.90
N LYS A 40 -10.75 9.27 -18.93
CA LYS A 40 -9.32 8.87 -18.82
C LYS A 40 -8.57 9.71 -17.79
N ARG A 41 -8.83 11.02 -17.74
CA ARG A 41 -8.19 11.93 -16.77
C ARG A 41 -8.61 11.61 -15.33
N GLU A 42 -9.90 11.35 -15.10
CA GLU A 42 -10.41 10.93 -13.80
C GLU A 42 -9.79 9.59 -13.36
N PHE A 43 -9.65 8.62 -14.27
CA PHE A 43 -8.98 7.36 -13.99
C PHE A 43 -7.50 7.56 -13.62
N VAL A 44 -6.76 8.39 -14.36
CA VAL A 44 -5.36 8.72 -14.04
C VAL A 44 -5.24 9.39 -12.67
N PHE A 45 -6.15 10.32 -12.33
CA PHE A 45 -6.16 10.94 -11.00
C PHE A 45 -6.49 9.95 -9.88
N LYS A 46 -7.41 8.99 -10.11
CA LYS A 46 -7.71 7.93 -9.13
C LYS A 46 -6.51 7.00 -8.93
N VAL A 47 -5.80 6.62 -10.00
CA VAL A 47 -4.59 5.80 -9.90
C VAL A 47 -3.46 6.56 -9.21
N ALA A 48 -3.22 7.83 -9.58
CA ALA A 48 -2.22 8.67 -8.93
C ALA A 48 -2.51 8.89 -7.43
N ALA A 49 -3.79 9.12 -7.08
CA ALA A 49 -4.21 9.23 -5.68
C ALA A 49 -4.00 7.91 -4.91
N ALA A 50 -4.32 6.76 -5.51
CA ALA A 50 -4.08 5.45 -4.89
C ALA A 50 -2.58 5.19 -4.66
N VAL A 51 -1.72 5.54 -5.63
CA VAL A 51 -0.26 5.44 -5.48
C VAL A 51 0.26 6.39 -4.40
N LEU A 52 -0.26 7.62 -4.31
CA LEU A 52 0.10 8.56 -3.25
C LEU A 52 -0.36 8.11 -1.86
N ILE A 53 -1.55 7.51 -1.74
CA ILE A 53 -2.03 6.92 -0.49
C ILE A 53 -1.17 5.71 -0.12
N PHE A 54 -0.88 4.82 -1.06
CA PHE A 54 -0.02 3.67 -0.83
C PHE A 54 1.39 4.10 -0.42
N ALA A 55 1.96 5.11 -1.07
CA ALA A 55 3.21 5.74 -0.67
C ALA A 55 3.08 6.38 0.72
N ALA A 56 2.03 7.15 1.01
CA ALA A 56 1.84 7.78 2.32
C ALA A 56 1.60 6.78 3.47
N VAL A 57 1.17 5.54 3.20
CA VAL A 57 1.03 4.47 4.20
C VAL A 57 2.31 3.62 4.31
N SER A 58 3.01 3.36 3.21
CA SER A 58 4.23 2.54 3.19
C SER A 58 5.51 3.33 3.53
N VAL A 59 5.61 4.59 3.11
CA VAL A 59 6.75 5.48 3.33
C VAL A 59 6.96 5.79 4.81
N PRO A 60 5.94 6.01 5.67
CA PRO A 60 6.17 6.15 7.10
C PRO A 60 6.71 4.89 7.77
N TRP A 61 6.63 3.71 7.16
CA TRP A 61 7.26 2.51 7.72
C TRP A 61 8.74 2.41 7.34
N ILE A 62 9.08 2.82 6.10
CA ILE A 62 10.45 2.81 5.56
C ILE A 62 11.26 4.03 6.03
N PHE A 63 10.59 5.17 6.25
CA PHE A 63 11.18 6.48 6.57
C PHE A 63 10.73 7.06 7.91
N LYS A 64 9.95 6.35 8.75
CA LYS A 64 10.06 6.62 10.19
C LYS A 64 11.48 6.26 10.53
N GLY A 65 12.34 7.28 10.48
CA GLY A 65 13.60 7.28 11.15
C GLY A 65 13.31 6.73 12.53
N THR A 66 13.77 5.50 12.74
CA THR A 66 14.26 5.09 14.04
C THR A 66 14.91 6.35 14.58
N GLN A 67 14.30 6.91 15.63
CA GLN A 67 15.08 7.70 16.56
C GLN A 67 16.40 6.95 16.78
N PRO A 68 17.50 7.60 17.11
CA PRO A 68 18.72 6.91 17.50
C PRO A 68 18.54 6.14 18.84
N GLY A 69 17.41 5.49 19.07
CA GLY A 69 17.26 4.29 19.88
C GLY A 69 17.87 3.10 19.14
N SER A 70 18.47 2.20 19.90
CA SER A 70 19.24 1.08 19.38
C SER A 70 18.37 0.22 18.45
N PHE A 71 18.95 -0.28 17.36
CA PHE A 71 18.33 -1.31 16.54
C PHE A 71 17.90 -2.53 17.40
N LEU A 72 18.64 -2.79 18.48
CA LEU A 72 18.28 -3.74 19.53
C LEU A 72 16.91 -3.42 20.15
N ALA A 73 16.65 -2.19 20.60
CA ALA A 73 15.34 -1.82 21.15
C ALA A 73 14.19 -2.00 20.14
N THR A 74 14.48 -1.84 18.84
CA THR A 74 13.50 -2.14 17.78
C THR A 74 13.25 -3.64 17.68
N LEU A 75 14.31 -4.45 17.70
CA LEU A 75 14.20 -5.90 17.69
C LEU A 75 13.43 -6.42 18.92
N GLU A 76 13.72 -5.91 20.12
CA GLU A 76 13.04 -6.27 21.37
C GLU A 76 11.56 -5.91 21.35
N ARG A 77 11.22 -4.72 20.84
CA ARG A 77 9.83 -4.28 20.74
C ARG A 77 9.04 -5.15 19.76
N GLU A 78 9.58 -5.39 18.56
CA GLU A 78 8.91 -6.20 17.54
C GLU A 78 8.80 -7.68 17.96
N SER A 79 9.84 -8.23 18.60
CA SER A 79 9.81 -9.60 19.12
C SER A 79 8.81 -9.77 20.26
N SER A 80 8.75 -8.83 21.20
CA SER A 80 7.75 -8.85 22.28
C SER A 80 6.32 -8.80 21.73
N ALA A 81 6.07 -7.96 20.73
CA ALA A 81 4.76 -7.88 20.09
C ALA A 81 4.38 -9.20 19.39
N LEU A 82 5.34 -9.81 18.70
CA LEU A 82 5.14 -11.12 18.06
C LEU A 82 4.92 -12.24 19.08
N TYR A 83 5.62 -12.22 20.21
CA TYR A 83 5.43 -13.19 21.28
C TYR A 83 4.00 -13.15 21.82
N ILE A 84 3.43 -11.95 22.00
CA ILE A 84 2.04 -11.76 22.40
C ILE A 84 1.09 -12.30 21.32
N MET A 85 1.33 -11.96 20.06
CA MET A 85 0.51 -12.44 18.93
C MET A 85 0.50 -13.97 18.81
N ALA A 86 1.66 -14.60 19.03
CA ALA A 86 1.79 -16.06 19.00
C ALA A 86 1.00 -16.77 20.11
N GLN A 87 0.60 -16.08 21.18
CA GLN A 87 -0.22 -16.69 22.25
C GLN A 87 -1.62 -17.07 21.78
N GLU A 88 -2.12 -16.43 20.73
CA GLU A 88 -3.45 -16.69 20.15
C GLU A 88 -3.48 -17.93 19.24
N LEU A 89 -2.30 -18.42 18.84
CA LEU A 89 -2.17 -19.62 18.01
C LEU A 89 -2.44 -20.90 18.81
N ASP A 90 -2.76 -21.98 18.08
CA ASP A 90 -2.80 -23.32 18.66
C ASP A 90 -1.42 -23.73 19.22
N PRO A 91 -1.36 -24.70 20.15
CA PRO A 91 -0.12 -25.04 20.85
C PRO A 91 1.05 -25.43 19.93
N LEU A 92 0.78 -26.08 18.79
CA LEU A 92 1.82 -26.54 17.88
C LEU A 92 2.42 -25.35 17.12
N ASN A 93 1.57 -24.52 16.52
CA ASN A 93 2.03 -23.33 15.79
C ASN A 93 2.68 -22.32 16.73
N ARG A 94 2.14 -22.11 17.93
CA ARG A 94 2.75 -21.27 18.95
C ARG A 94 4.17 -21.71 19.29
N ALA A 95 4.38 -23.00 19.55
CA ALA A 95 5.70 -23.53 19.91
C ALA A 95 6.72 -23.35 18.76
N MET A 96 6.29 -23.58 17.52
CA MET A 96 7.12 -23.35 16.33
C MET A 96 7.54 -21.87 16.22
N VAL A 97 6.58 -20.97 16.34
CA VAL A 97 6.80 -19.52 16.20
C VAL A 97 7.71 -19.01 17.31
N ILE A 98 7.46 -19.38 18.57
CA ILE A 98 8.30 -18.94 19.70
C ILE A 98 9.73 -19.45 19.55
N ASN A 99 9.94 -20.72 19.19
CA ASN A 99 11.28 -21.27 18.99
C ASN A 99 12.01 -20.55 17.85
N THR A 100 11.32 -20.29 16.73
CA THR A 100 11.90 -19.54 15.61
C THR A 100 12.25 -18.11 16.00
N LEU A 101 11.38 -17.46 16.79
CA LEU A 101 11.62 -16.12 17.32
C LEU A 101 12.85 -16.10 18.23
N ASP A 102 12.96 -17.06 19.16
CA ASP A 102 14.09 -17.20 20.07
C ASP A 102 15.39 -17.45 19.29
N GLN A 103 15.40 -18.31 18.27
CA GLN A 103 16.59 -18.52 17.43
C GLN A 103 17.04 -17.24 16.72
N LEU A 104 16.11 -16.37 16.38
CA LEU A 104 16.40 -15.13 15.66
C LEU A 104 16.92 -14.03 16.59
N THR A 105 16.39 -13.94 17.80
CA THR A 105 16.64 -12.83 18.73
C THR A 105 17.62 -13.18 19.84
N SER A 106 17.77 -14.45 20.20
CA SER A 106 18.61 -14.87 21.32
C SER A 106 20.07 -14.52 21.06
N GLU A 107 20.65 -13.81 22.01
CA GLU A 107 22.07 -13.53 22.11
C GLU A 107 22.47 -13.47 23.59
N ALA A 108 23.63 -14.02 23.92
CA ALA A 108 24.11 -14.05 25.31
C ALA A 108 24.60 -12.66 25.78
N VAL A 109 25.18 -11.89 24.86
CA VAL A 109 25.63 -10.51 25.08
C VAL A 109 25.17 -9.70 23.88
N PRO A 110 24.49 -8.55 24.07
CA PRO A 110 24.06 -7.71 22.96
C PRO A 110 25.23 -7.28 22.07
N PHE A 111 25.06 -7.30 20.75
CA PHE A 111 26.11 -6.90 19.81
C PHE A 111 26.62 -5.47 20.07
N SER A 112 25.75 -4.56 20.52
CA SER A 112 26.16 -3.20 20.88
C SER A 112 27.20 -3.16 22.01
N GLU A 113 27.19 -4.14 22.91
CA GLU A 113 28.14 -4.26 24.03
C GLU A 113 29.44 -4.96 23.64
N GLN A 114 29.49 -5.58 22.45
CA GLN A 114 30.68 -6.25 21.92
C GLN A 114 31.55 -5.31 21.07
N LEU A 115 31.07 -4.08 20.80
CA LEU A 115 31.79 -3.11 19.98
C LEU A 115 32.96 -2.48 20.76
N PRO A 116 34.11 -2.22 20.11
CA PRO A 116 35.23 -1.54 20.75
C PRO A 116 34.88 -0.10 21.18
N ASP A 117 35.33 0.32 22.36
CA ASP A 117 35.09 1.67 22.90
C ASP A 117 35.71 2.80 22.06
N ASN A 118 36.75 2.48 21.29
CA ASN A 118 37.46 3.44 20.43
C ASN A 118 36.86 3.56 19.02
N LEU A 119 35.71 2.94 18.75
CA LEU A 119 35.05 2.99 17.46
C LEU A 119 34.31 4.32 17.26
N ASP A 120 34.39 4.89 16.07
CA ASP A 120 33.62 6.10 15.77
C ASP A 120 32.11 5.79 15.75
N ARG A 121 31.31 6.77 16.18
CA ARG A 121 29.86 6.61 16.32
C ARG A 121 29.17 6.21 15.01
N LYS A 122 29.65 6.67 13.85
CA LYS A 122 29.00 6.36 12.56
C LYS A 122 29.23 4.91 12.19
N THR A 123 30.44 4.41 12.41
CA THR A 123 30.78 3.00 12.19
C THR A 123 30.02 2.10 13.17
N ALA A 124 29.93 2.46 14.45
CA ALA A 124 29.14 1.73 15.44
C ALA A 124 27.66 1.61 15.03
N ILE A 125 27.05 2.71 14.56
CA ILE A 125 25.67 2.71 14.06
C ILE A 125 25.55 1.85 12.80
N LYS A 126 26.51 1.95 11.86
CA LYS A 126 26.51 1.15 10.63
C LYS A 126 26.58 -0.35 10.95
N MET A 127 27.50 -0.76 11.82
CA MET A 127 27.65 -2.16 12.24
C MET A 127 26.39 -2.65 12.97
N SER A 128 25.83 -1.83 13.85
CA SER A 128 24.57 -2.17 14.54
C SER A 128 23.43 -2.38 13.56
N LYS A 129 23.32 -1.52 12.54
CA LYS A 129 22.33 -1.66 11.47
C LYS A 129 22.54 -2.95 10.68
N GLU A 130 23.77 -3.23 10.27
CA GLU A 130 24.11 -4.43 9.50
C GLU A 130 23.86 -5.72 10.28
N TYR A 131 24.09 -5.71 11.59
CA TYR A 131 23.86 -6.86 12.46
C TYR A 131 22.37 -7.06 12.79
N TYR A 132 21.68 -6.03 13.28
CA TYR A 132 20.29 -6.15 13.75
C TYR A 132 19.25 -6.04 12.63
N GLY A 133 19.57 -5.38 11.51
CA GLY A 133 18.65 -5.19 10.38
C GLY A 133 18.05 -6.51 9.87
N PRO A 134 18.88 -7.52 9.52
CA PRO A 134 18.38 -8.82 9.10
C PRO A 134 17.51 -9.54 10.15
N LYS A 135 17.82 -9.37 11.44
CA LYS A 135 17.02 -9.94 12.54
C LYS A 135 15.64 -9.26 12.61
N ILE A 136 15.60 -7.94 12.52
CA ILE A 136 14.34 -7.17 12.49
C ILE A 136 13.48 -7.57 11.28
N ASP A 137 14.10 -7.69 10.10
CA ASP A 137 13.41 -8.14 8.89
C ASP A 137 12.86 -9.56 9.05
N GLY A 138 13.63 -10.46 9.67
CA GLY A 138 13.20 -11.82 9.99
C GLY A 138 11.99 -11.85 10.93
N VAL A 139 11.99 -11.04 12.00
CA VAL A 139 10.85 -10.90 12.92
C VAL A 139 9.63 -10.38 12.17
N GLY A 140 9.82 -9.40 11.27
CA GLY A 140 8.75 -8.87 10.43
C GLY A 140 8.11 -9.93 9.52
N ARG A 141 8.92 -10.83 8.92
CA ARG A 141 8.43 -11.95 8.12
C ARG A 141 7.69 -12.98 8.96
N LEU A 142 8.25 -13.34 10.12
CA LEU A 142 7.61 -14.28 11.04
C LEU A 142 6.27 -13.75 11.55
N ARG A 143 6.18 -12.44 11.80
CA ARG A 143 4.89 -11.78 12.13
C ARG A 143 3.89 -11.89 10.99
N GLY A 144 4.31 -11.69 9.74
CA GLY A 144 3.44 -11.90 8.57
C GLY A 144 2.87 -13.32 8.51
N TYR A 145 3.72 -14.32 8.75
CA TYR A 145 3.30 -15.72 8.83
C TYR A 145 2.30 -15.96 9.97
N VAL A 146 2.54 -15.40 11.16
CA VAL A 146 1.58 -15.51 12.29
C VAL A 146 0.24 -14.88 11.95
N SER A 147 0.23 -13.71 11.29
CA SER A 147 -0.99 -13.07 10.83
C SER A 147 -1.78 -13.97 9.87
N GLU A 148 -1.11 -14.62 8.91
CA GLU A 148 -1.75 -15.58 8.01
C GLU A 148 -2.35 -16.78 8.76
N LEU A 149 -1.68 -17.27 9.82
CA LEU A 149 -2.21 -18.36 10.63
C LEU A 149 -3.44 -17.98 11.46
N LEU A 150 -3.55 -16.72 11.90
CA LEU A 150 -4.68 -16.23 12.70
C LEU A 150 -5.90 -15.88 11.84
N GLU A 151 -5.70 -15.61 10.55
CA GLU A 151 -6.78 -15.31 9.60
C GLU A 151 -7.45 -16.57 9.02
N ASN A 152 -6.86 -17.76 9.22
CA ASN A 152 -7.38 -19.06 8.79
C ASN A 152 -8.11 -19.80 9.92
#